data_AF-A0A517TVP7-F1
#
_entry.id   AF-A0A517TVP7-F1
#
_cell.length_a   1.000
_cell.length_b   1.000
_cell.length_c   1.000
_cell.angle_alpha   90.00
_cell.angle_beta   90.00
_cell.angle_gamma   90.00
#
_symmetry.space_group_name_H-M   'P 1'
#
loop_
_entity.id
_entity.type
_entity.pdbx_description
1 polymer ?
#
loop_
_entity_poly.entity_id
_entity_poly.type
_entity_poly.pdbx_seq_one_letter_code
_entity_poly.pdbx_strand_id
1 'polypeptide(L)'
;MPRPRFTLRVMLAATAIAAVIAWQFGTVLQRKWALKSGHIFIFAREAPDDPSPTPLPLNAFRSLLGDEPVRFIYVDTKGDGEQTIDGLKRLFPEAQVVRSY
;
A
#
# COMPACT_ATOMS: atom_id res chain seq x y z
N MET A 1 27.94 29.80 -17.11
CA MET A 1 26.52 30.18 -17.31
C MET A 1 25.72 28.91 -17.61
N PRO A 2 24.82 28.46 -16.71
CA PRO A 2 23.96 27.31 -17.00
C PRO A 2 23.07 27.62 -18.20
N ARG A 3 23.05 26.73 -19.20
CA ARG A 3 22.25 26.93 -20.41
C ARG A 3 20.76 26.77 -20.07
N PRO A 4 19.87 27.73 -20.44
CA PRO A 4 18.49 27.77 -19.98
C PRO A 4 17.65 26.54 -20.35
N ARG A 5 18.01 25.85 -21.44
CA ARG A 5 17.36 24.60 -21.87
C ARG A 5 17.74 23.40 -21.00
N PHE A 6 18.91 23.44 -20.37
CA PHE A 6 19.38 22.38 -19.47
C PHE A 6 18.72 22.49 -18.10
N THR A 7 18.64 23.70 -17.54
CA THR A 7 17.98 23.95 -16.26
C THR A 7 16.49 23.60 -16.29
N LEU A 8 15.78 23.87 -17.39
CA LEU A 8 14.37 23.51 -17.54
C LEU A 8 14.14 21.98 -17.54
N ARG A 9 14.97 21.23 -18.26
CA ARG A 9 14.89 19.75 -18.29
C ARG A 9 15.19 19.14 -16.93
N VAL A 10 16.19 19.67 -16.23
CA VAL A 10 16.56 19.22 -14.89
C VAL A 10 15.44 19.51 -13.89
N MET A 11 14.85 20.71 -13.95
CA MET A 11 13.71 21.05 -13.09
C MET A 11 12.51 20.12 -13.35
N LEU A 12 12.19 19.87 -14.61
CA LEU A 12 11.08 18.99 -14.96
C LEU A 12 11.31 17.54 -14.48
N ALA A 13 12.55 17.04 -14.61
CA ALA A 13 12.92 15.73 -14.07
C ALA A 13 12.84 15.70 -12.54
N ALA A 14 13.31 16.75 -11.85
CA ALA A 14 13.24 16.85 -10.40
C ALA A 14 11.79 16.89 -9.89
N THR A 15 10.91 17.66 -10.56
CA THR A 15 9.48 17.70 -10.23
C THR A 15 8.82 16.35 -10.46
N ALA A 16 9.14 15.66 -11.55
CA ALA A 16 8.62 14.31 -11.81
C ALA A 16 9.03 13.31 -10.72
N ILE A 17 10.30 13.33 -10.30
CA ILE A 17 10.79 12.49 -9.21
C ILE A 17 10.06 12.80 -7.90
N ALA A 18 9.94 14.09 -7.55
CA ALA A 18 9.24 14.52 -6.34
C ALA A 18 7.77 14.09 -6.35
N ALA A 19 7.08 14.19 -7.49
CA ALA A 19 5.70 13.75 -7.65
C ALA A 19 5.54 12.24 -7.42
N VAL A 20 6.46 11.42 -7.94
CA VAL A 20 6.45 9.97 -7.72
C VAL A 20 6.62 9.65 -6.23
N ILE A 21 7.55 10.32 -5.54
CA ILE A 21 7.77 10.11 -4.11
C ILE A 21 6.53 10.51 -3.30
N ALA A 22 5.93 11.67 -3.61
CA ALA A 22 4.72 12.13 -2.94
C ALA A 22 3.54 11.16 -3.15
N TRP A 23 3.40 10.62 -4.36
CA TRP A 23 2.39 9.60 -4.65
C TRP A 23 2.61 8.31 -3.85
N GLN A 24 3.85 7.81 -3.78
CA GLN A 24 4.18 6.63 -2.96
C GLN A 24 3.85 6.88 -1.48
N PHE A 25 4.20 8.05 -0.95
CA PHE A 25 3.86 8.41 0.42
C PHE A 25 2.34 8.43 0.67
N GLY A 26 1.57 8.98 -0.27
CA GLY A 26 0.11 8.96 -0.24
C GLY A 26 -0.46 7.54 -0.18
N THR A 27 0.08 6.62 -1.00
CA THR A 27 -0.36 5.21 -0.97
C THR A 27 -0.08 4.52 0.36
N VAL A 28 1.09 4.75 0.96
CA VAL A 28 1.43 4.20 2.28
C VAL A 28 0.51 4.75 3.36
N LEU A 29 0.21 6.05 3.32
CA LEU A 29 -0.70 6.67 4.27
C LEU A 29 -2.11 6.09 4.13
N GLN A 30 -2.62 5.97 2.91
CA GLN A 30 -3.95 5.41 2.64
C GLN A 30 -4.06 3.96 3.13
N ARG A 31 -3.03 3.14 2.92
CA ARG A 31 -2.95 1.78 3.47
C ARG A 31 -3.00 1.80 4.98
N LYS A 32 -2.19 2.63 5.65
CA LYS A 32 -2.22 2.78 7.12
C LYS A 32 -3.58 3.18 7.67
N TRP A 33 -4.29 4.09 6.99
CA TRP A 33 -5.65 4.48 7.40
C TRP A 33 -6.65 3.34 7.22
N ALA A 34 -6.57 2.61 6.09
CA ALA A 34 -7.41 1.44 5.85
C ALA A 34 -7.17 0.33 6.89
N LEU A 35 -5.94 0.17 7.36
CA LEU A 35 -5.63 -0.77 8.45
C LEU A 35 -6.17 -0.32 9.82
N LYS A 36 -6.30 0.99 10.05
CA LYS A 36 -6.77 1.57 11.32
C LYS A 36 -8.28 1.74 11.41
N SER A 37 -9.00 1.77 10.29
CA SER A 37 -10.46 1.83 10.30
C SER A 37 -11.02 0.51 10.83
N GLY A 38 -11.42 0.48 12.11
CA GLY A 38 -11.78 -0.71 12.89
C GLY A 38 -13.03 -1.51 12.45
N HIS A 39 -13.40 -1.46 11.17
CA HIS A 39 -14.40 -2.32 10.52
C HIS A 39 -13.78 -3.55 9.84
N ILE A 40 -12.46 -3.70 9.93
CA ILE A 40 -11.68 -4.75 9.28
C ILE A 40 -10.83 -5.41 10.37
N PHE A 41 -11.01 -6.72 10.59
CA PHE A 41 -10.18 -7.49 11.50
C PHE A 41 -8.97 -8.00 10.72
N ILE A 42 -7.85 -7.28 10.80
CA ILE A 42 -6.67 -7.59 10.01
C ILE A 42 -5.70 -8.39 10.87
N PHE A 43 -5.65 -9.72 10.68
CA PHE A 43 -4.46 -10.51 11.04
C PHE A 43 -3.36 -10.19 10.02
N ALA A 44 -2.84 -8.96 10.10
CA ALA A 44 -1.86 -8.40 9.16
C ALA A 44 -0.46 -8.93 9.42
N ARG A 45 -0.20 -9.41 10.64
CA ARG A 45 1.05 -10.07 10.98
C ARG A 45 0.88 -11.54 10.66
N GLU A 46 1.77 -12.06 9.80
CA GLU A 46 2.03 -13.48 9.56
C GLU A 46 1.25 -14.36 10.53
N ALA A 47 0.26 -15.11 10.02
CA ALA A 47 -0.34 -16.16 10.82
C ALA A 47 0.82 -16.98 11.40
N PRO A 48 0.96 -17.09 12.73
CA PRO A 48 2.16 -17.66 13.36
C PRO A 48 2.43 -19.10 12.94
N ASP A 49 1.46 -19.75 12.31
CA ASP A 49 1.47 -21.16 11.90
C ASP A 49 1.43 -21.37 10.37
N ASP A 50 1.59 -20.34 9.52
CA ASP A 50 1.65 -20.51 8.07
C ASP A 50 3.11 -20.72 7.59
N PRO A 51 3.51 -21.94 7.21
CA PRO A 51 4.90 -22.29 6.89
C PRO A 51 5.36 -21.77 5.53
N SER A 52 4.54 -21.04 4.77
CA SER A 52 4.94 -20.51 3.47
C SER A 52 5.92 -19.34 3.64
N PRO A 53 7.23 -19.53 3.36
CA PRO A 53 8.25 -18.52 3.54
C PRO A 53 8.41 -17.74 2.25
N THR A 54 7.31 -17.43 1.55
CA THR A 54 7.40 -16.58 0.37
C THR A 54 7.48 -15.14 0.84
N PRO A 55 8.62 -14.45 0.70
CA PRO A 55 8.67 -13.03 0.94
C PRO A 55 7.65 -12.39 0.01
N LEU A 56 6.59 -11.82 0.58
CA LEU A 56 5.64 -11.05 -0.18
C LEU A 56 6.45 -9.99 -0.94
N PRO A 57 6.21 -9.80 -2.25
CA PRO A 57 6.91 -8.79 -3.03
C PRO A 57 6.42 -7.40 -2.60
N LEU A 58 6.86 -6.97 -1.42
CA LEU A 58 6.66 -5.62 -0.93
C LEU A 58 7.64 -4.73 -1.69
N ASN A 59 7.13 -3.65 -2.25
CA ASN A 59 7.99 -2.65 -2.86
C ASN A 59 8.96 -2.13 -1.78
N ALA A 60 10.26 -2.37 -1.94
CA ALA A 60 11.29 -1.98 -0.99
C ALA A 60 11.25 -0.48 -0.66
N PHE A 61 10.87 0.36 -1.64
CA PHE A 61 10.70 1.79 -1.43
C PHE A 61 9.53 2.11 -0.48
N ARG A 62 8.43 1.36 -0.56
CA ARG A 62 7.29 1.53 0.36
C ARG A 62 7.61 1.05 1.77
N SER A 63 8.38 -0.03 1.88
CA SER A 63 8.89 -0.51 3.17
C SER A 63 9.73 0.55 3.88
N LEU A 64 10.59 1.28 3.15
CA LEU A 64 11.37 2.40 3.70
C LEU A 64 10.48 3.57 4.18
N LEU A 65 9.30 3.76 3.59
CA LEU A 65 8.31 4.75 4.03
C LEU A 65 7.45 4.24 5.21
N GLY A 66 7.76 3.05 5.73
CA GLY A 66 7.08 2.41 6.85
C GLY A 66 5.76 1.74 6.48
N ASP A 67 5.62 1.28 5.23
CA ASP A 67 4.54 0.36 4.83
C ASP A 67 4.83 -1.06 5.36
N GLU A 68 3.79 -1.76 5.78
CA GLU A 68 3.91 -3.11 6.32
C GLU A 68 3.38 -4.15 5.31
N PRO A 69 4.03 -5.31 5.19
CA PRO A 69 3.52 -6.38 4.36
C PRO A 69 2.26 -6.96 5.01
N VAL A 70 1.18 -7.03 4.23
CA VAL A 70 -0.11 -7.57 4.67
C VAL A 70 -0.42 -8.79 3.81
N ARG A 71 -0.61 -9.94 4.46
CA ARG A 71 -0.88 -11.21 3.76
C ARG A 71 -2.36 -11.57 3.71
N PHE A 72 -3.06 -11.33 4.81
CA PHE A 72 -4.48 -11.64 4.94
C PHE A 72 -5.24 -10.42 5.47
N ILE A 73 -6.37 -10.13 4.85
CA ILE A 73 -7.28 -9.06 5.27
C ILE A 73 -8.65 -9.70 5.46
N TYR A 74 -9.13 -9.77 6.71
CA TYR A 74 -10.49 -10.25 7.00
C TYR A 74 -11.44 -9.07 7.16
N VAL A 75 -12.46 -9.03 6.30
CA VAL A 75 -13.47 -7.97 6.32
C VAL A 75 -14.74 -8.53 6.98
N ASP A 76 -15.29 -7.81 7.97
CA ASP A 76 -16.58 -8.15 8.57
C ASP A 76 -17.70 -7.84 7.56
N THR A 77 -18.61 -8.79 7.36
CA THR A 77 -19.63 -8.75 6.31
C THR A 77 -20.83 -7.86 6.66
N LYS A 78 -20.82 -7.22 7.84
CA LYS A 78 -21.92 -6.36 8.33
C LYS A 78 -21.94 -4.99 7.65
N GLY A 79 -22.51 -4.95 6.45
CA GLY A 79 -22.92 -3.73 5.74
C GLY A 79 -21.84 -3.15 4.83
N ASP A 80 -22.09 -3.20 3.53
CA ASP A 80 -21.24 -2.64 2.46
C ASP A 80 -19.82 -3.26 2.32
N GLY A 81 -19.71 -4.54 2.69
CA GLY A 81 -18.46 -5.31 2.60
C GLY A 81 -17.91 -5.45 1.19
N GLU A 82 -18.73 -5.42 0.13
CA GLU A 82 -18.25 -5.63 -1.25
C GLU A 82 -17.42 -4.46 -1.78
N GLN A 83 -17.91 -3.23 -1.63
CA GLN A 83 -17.16 -2.03 -2.06
C GLN A 83 -15.85 -1.88 -1.27
N THR A 84 -15.90 -2.24 0.01
CA THR A 84 -14.74 -2.22 0.90
C THR A 84 -13.71 -3.27 0.49
N ILE A 85 -14.14 -4.49 0.14
CA ILE A 85 -13.26 -5.57 -0.36
C ILE A 85 -12.59 -5.18 -1.66
N ASP A 86 -13.32 -4.59 -2.61
CA ASP A 86 -12.74 -4.17 -3.89
C ASP A 86 -11.74 -3.02 -3.72
N GLY A 87 -12.01 -2.09 -2.81
CA GLY A 87 -11.05 -1.05 -2.41
C GLY A 87 -9.78 -1.65 -1.80
N LEU A 88 -9.93 -2.64 -0.92
CA LEU A 88 -8.81 -3.32 -0.26
C LEU A 88 -7.98 -4.16 -1.23
N LYS A 89 -8.60 -4.87 -2.18
CA LYS A 89 -7.88 -5.61 -3.24
C LYS A 89 -7.04 -4.68 -4.12
N ARG A 90 -7.51 -3.45 -4.38
CA ARG A 90 -6.75 -2.44 -5.13
C ARG A 90 -5.58 -1.86 -4.31
N LEU A 91 -5.79 -1.66 -3.01
CA LEU A 91 -4.78 -1.11 -2.09
C LEU A 91 -3.72 -2.14 -1.69
N PHE A 92 -4.09 -3.41 -1.62
CA PHE A 92 -3.27 -4.55 -1.20
C PHE A 92 -3.37 -5.68 -2.23
N PRO A 93 -2.83 -5.50 -3.46
CA PRO A 93 -2.84 -6.55 -4.48
C PRO A 93 -2.07 -7.83 -4.06
N GLU A 94 -1.15 -7.71 -3.11
CA GLU A 94 -0.39 -8.81 -2.52
C GLU A 94 -1.13 -9.57 -1.42
N ALA A 95 -2.21 -9.01 -0.88
CA ALA A 95 -2.96 -9.60 0.22
C ALA A 95 -4.12 -10.47 -0.29
N GLN A 96 -4.35 -11.61 0.35
CA GLN A 96 -5.58 -12.36 0.18
C GLN A 96 -6.68 -11.73 1.06
N VAL A 97 -7.70 -11.19 0.42
CA VAL A 97 -8.87 -10.62 1.10
C VAL A 97 -9.90 -11.74 1.30
N VAL A 98 -10.14 -12.10 2.55
CA VAL A 98 -11.03 -13.21 2.95
C VAL A 98 -12.27 -12.62 3.64
N ARG A 99 -13.46 -13.10 3.29
CA ARG A 99 -14.70 -12.73 4.00
C ARG A 99 -14.80 -13.57 5.27
N SER A 100 -14.92 -12.92 6.42
CA SER A 100 -15.25 -13.60 7.68
C SER A 100 -16.76 -13.58 7.87
N TYR A 101 -17.37 -14.77 7.93
CA TYR A 101 -18.80 -14.95 8.23
C TYR A 101 -19.11 -14.73 9.70
#